data_AF-A0A7S3B8P4-F1
#
_entry.id   AF-A0A7S3B8P4-F1
#
_cell.length_a   1.000
_cell.length_b   1.000
_cell.length_c   1.000
_cell.angle_alpha   90.00
_cell.angle_beta   90.00
_cell.angle_gamma   90.00
#
_symmetry.space_group_name_H-M   'P 1'
#
loop_
_entity.id
_entity.type
_entity.pdbx_description
1 polymer ?
#
loop_
_entity_poly.entity_id
_entity_poly.type
_entity_poly.pdbx_seq_one_letter_code
_entity_poly.pdbx_strand_id
1 'polypeptide(L)'
;AGDYATVVTETSRVLKASPGSLQGLLLRGRAYYMLGDLGAAKKLFQEGLRQDPEHSALKAAYRLAKELDKRATKAAELEAKNKMADAATQYEAALKVLAGGAGPEDKAAELRLGLCSALSRANERAADAITACENAAADDPESDTPMLRMADAYMVLGEYGKARQKYQEAFQRSRTQEAQRGAQNAERMQKQADRKDYYKVLDVARTASAADIKKAYRKKAQRWHPDKNVANAEEAAKMMQEINEANEILSDADVRARYDRGEDVTNLAQEEAQRQAQQQQQQMFRQHFGGHGGGFPGGGFRRAHSHGGQQFFFHQ
;
A
#
# COMPACT_ATOMS: atom_id res chain seq x y z
N ALA A 1 -11.83 16.58 26.90
CA ALA A 1 -11.47 17.90 26.33
C ALA A 1 -12.16 19.01 27.13
N GLY A 2 -11.45 20.10 27.45
CA GLY A 2 -12.09 21.29 28.05
C GLY A 2 -12.92 22.05 27.02
N ASP A 3 -14.04 22.64 27.43
CA ASP A 3 -14.88 23.46 26.56
C ASP A 3 -14.22 24.83 26.29
N TYR A 4 -13.19 24.83 25.44
CA TYR A 4 -12.46 26.03 25.07
C TYR A 4 -13.33 27.03 24.29
N ALA A 5 -14.39 26.56 23.63
CA ALA A 5 -15.37 27.43 22.95
C ALA A 5 -16.15 28.27 23.97
N THR A 6 -16.56 27.68 25.10
CA THR A 6 -17.13 28.44 26.22
C THR A 6 -16.10 29.40 26.81
N VAL A 7 -14.83 29.01 26.96
CA VAL A 7 -13.77 29.94 27.43
C VAL A 7 -13.64 31.15 26.51
N VAL A 8 -13.67 30.96 25.18
CA VAL A 8 -13.67 32.07 24.21
C VAL A 8 -14.89 32.98 24.41
N THR A 9 -16.07 32.39 24.63
CA THR A 9 -17.32 33.14 24.81
C THR A 9 -17.32 33.96 26.10
N GLU A 10 -16.92 33.37 27.23
CA GLU A 10 -16.89 34.05 28.52
C GLU A 10 -15.81 35.13 28.57
N THR A 11 -14.60 34.84 28.07
CA THR A 11 -13.54 35.85 27.99
C THR A 11 -13.88 37.00 27.04
N SER A 12 -14.73 36.78 26.04
CA SER A 12 -15.25 37.86 25.20
C SER A 12 -16.10 38.86 25.99
N ARG A 13 -16.87 38.42 26.98
CA ARG A 13 -17.64 39.32 27.86
C ARG A 13 -16.71 40.12 28.76
N VAL A 14 -15.69 39.47 29.33
CA VAL A 14 -14.67 40.12 30.16
C VAL A 14 -13.94 41.21 29.38
N LEU A 15 -13.50 40.92 28.15
CA LEU A 15 -12.79 41.89 27.32
C LEU A 15 -13.68 43.02 26.78
N LYS A 16 -15.00 42.82 26.68
CA LYS A 16 -15.94 43.91 26.42
C LYS A 16 -16.03 44.88 27.61
N ALA A 17 -16.06 44.35 28.83
CA ALA A 17 -16.12 45.16 30.05
C ALA A 17 -14.75 45.77 30.42
N SER A 18 -13.65 45.11 30.06
CA SER A 18 -12.28 45.52 30.37
C SER A 18 -11.32 45.13 29.25
N PRO A 19 -11.23 45.94 28.17
CA PRO A 19 -10.41 45.62 26.99
C PRO A 19 -8.92 45.45 27.30
N GLY A 20 -8.40 46.12 28.33
CA GLY A 20 -7.00 46.03 28.76
C GLY A 20 -6.68 44.88 29.72
N SER A 21 -7.60 43.92 29.94
CA SER A 21 -7.34 42.81 30.86
C SER A 21 -6.29 41.86 30.29
N LEU A 22 -5.05 41.94 30.78
CA LEU A 22 -3.94 41.05 30.40
C LEU A 22 -4.29 39.57 30.63
N GLN A 23 -4.96 39.27 31.75
CA GLN A 23 -5.44 37.92 32.06
C GLN A 23 -6.54 37.47 31.10
N GLY A 24 -7.47 38.37 30.74
CA GLY A 24 -8.51 38.09 29.74
C GLY A 24 -7.93 37.78 28.36
N LEU A 25 -6.95 38.58 27.92
CA LEU A 25 -6.24 38.38 26.65
C LEU A 25 -5.44 37.07 26.65
N LEU A 26 -4.72 36.78 27.74
CA LEU A 26 -3.97 35.54 27.90
C LEU A 26 -4.88 34.30 27.88
N LEU A 27 -5.98 34.32 28.63
CA LEU A 27 -6.89 33.18 28.73
C LEU A 27 -7.61 32.93 27.40
N ARG A 28 -8.09 33.99 26.75
CA ARG A 28 -8.73 33.88 25.43
C ARG A 28 -7.75 33.42 24.36
N GLY A 29 -6.53 33.96 24.35
CA GLY A 29 -5.48 33.54 23.42
C GLY A 29 -5.10 32.09 23.61
N ARG A 30 -5.01 31.59 24.86
CA ARG A 30 -4.79 30.17 25.15
C ARG A 30 -5.96 29.31 24.69
N ALA A 31 -7.20 29.77 24.84
CA ALA A 31 -8.35 29.04 24.33
C ALA A 31 -8.31 28.90 22.80
N TYR A 32 -8.03 29.98 22.07
CA TYR A 32 -7.83 29.89 20.61
C TYR A 32 -6.65 29.00 20.23
N TYR A 33 -5.55 29.06 20.99
CA TYR A 33 -4.43 28.15 20.79
C TYR A 33 -4.89 26.70 20.90
N MET A 34 -5.60 26.32 21.97
CA MET A 34 -6.12 24.95 22.17
C MET A 34 -7.16 24.53 21.12
N LEU A 35 -7.85 25.47 20.48
CA LEU A 35 -8.74 25.24 19.34
C LEU A 35 -8.00 25.17 17.99
N GLY A 36 -6.67 25.29 17.98
CA GLY A 36 -5.85 25.25 16.77
C GLY A 36 -5.79 26.57 15.98
N ASP A 37 -6.51 27.62 16.39
CA ASP A 37 -6.43 28.94 15.76
C ASP A 37 -5.22 29.73 16.26
N LEU A 38 -4.05 29.34 15.76
CA LEU A 38 -2.76 29.96 16.09
C LEU A 38 -2.72 31.43 15.65
N GLY A 39 -3.46 31.80 14.61
CA GLY A 39 -3.55 33.16 14.10
C GLY A 39 -4.22 34.10 15.11
N ALA A 40 -5.43 33.74 15.57
CA ALA A 40 -6.15 34.49 16.59
C ALA A 40 -5.39 34.50 17.92
N ALA A 41 -4.84 33.37 18.34
CA ALA A 41 -4.03 33.26 19.56
C ALA A 41 -2.85 34.25 19.56
N LYS A 42 -2.04 34.23 18.50
CA LYS A 42 -0.89 35.15 18.36
C LYS A 42 -1.31 36.62 18.41
N LYS A 43 -2.42 37.00 17.74
CA LYS A 43 -2.91 38.38 17.74
C LYS A 43 -3.25 38.86 19.15
N LEU A 44 -3.97 38.03 19.93
CA LEU A 44 -4.35 38.34 21.32
C LEU A 44 -3.13 38.41 22.25
N PHE A 45 -2.18 37.49 22.11
CA PHE A 45 -0.95 37.56 22.90
C PHE A 45 -0.12 38.80 22.57
N GLN A 46 -0.03 39.17 21.29
CA GLN A 46 0.66 40.37 20.85
C GLN A 46 -0.04 41.64 21.36
N GLU A 47 -1.38 41.66 21.40
CA GLU A 47 -2.14 42.75 22.01
C GLU A 47 -1.83 42.93 23.49
N GLY A 48 -1.79 41.85 24.27
CA GLY A 48 -1.38 41.92 25.68
C GLY A 48 0.07 42.40 25.85
N LEU A 49 1.00 41.93 24.99
CA LEU A 49 2.40 42.36 25.02
C LEU A 49 2.63 43.81 24.59
N ARG A 50 1.70 44.43 23.83
CA ARG A 50 1.75 45.88 23.56
C ARG A 50 1.47 46.69 24.82
N GLN A 51 0.68 46.15 25.75
CA GLN A 51 0.31 46.80 27.01
C GLN A 51 1.36 46.54 28.10
N ASP A 52 1.83 45.30 28.21
CA ASP A 52 2.94 44.92 29.09
C ASP A 52 3.98 44.09 28.31
N PRO A 53 5.03 44.75 27.79
CA PRO A 53 6.08 44.07 27.04
C PRO A 53 6.86 43.06 27.86
N GLU A 54 6.84 43.09 29.20
CA GLU A 54 7.60 42.20 30.09
C GLU A 54 6.77 41.05 30.68
N HIS A 55 5.47 40.98 30.36
CA HIS A 55 4.59 39.92 30.86
C HIS A 55 5.07 38.51 30.47
N SER A 56 5.62 37.77 31.44
CA SER A 56 6.28 36.48 31.23
C SER A 56 5.38 35.42 30.57
N ALA A 57 4.15 35.26 31.06
CA ALA A 57 3.23 34.24 30.53
C ALA A 57 2.76 34.52 29.09
N LEU A 58 2.51 35.79 28.74
CA LEU A 58 2.18 36.21 27.37
C LEU A 58 3.38 36.01 26.43
N LYS A 59 4.60 36.36 26.87
CA LYS A 59 5.83 36.08 26.09
C LYS A 59 5.98 34.59 25.80
N ALA A 60 5.82 33.74 26.82
CA ALA A 60 5.93 32.30 26.67
C ALA A 60 4.86 31.74 25.71
N ALA A 61 3.60 32.13 25.89
CA ALA A 61 2.49 31.69 25.04
C ALA A 61 2.65 32.16 23.58
N TYR A 62 3.06 33.40 23.37
CA TYR A 62 3.34 33.95 22.03
C TYR A 62 4.49 33.21 21.33
N ARG A 63 5.60 32.94 22.04
CA ARG A 63 6.74 32.20 21.47
C ARG A 63 6.34 30.79 21.04
N LEU A 64 5.59 30.08 21.87
CA LEU A 64 5.08 28.74 21.54
C LEU A 64 4.18 28.78 20.29
N ALA A 65 3.16 29.64 20.29
CA ALA A 65 2.23 29.76 19.16
C ALA A 65 2.94 30.19 17.86
N LYS A 66 3.93 31.09 17.96
CA LYS A 66 4.73 31.56 16.82
C LYS A 66 5.62 30.46 16.25
N GLU A 67 6.32 29.71 17.08
CA GLU A 67 7.19 28.64 16.58
C GLU A 67 6.38 27.47 16.01
N LEU A 68 5.28 27.07 16.66
CA LEU A 68 4.40 26.04 16.13
C LEU A 68 3.86 26.40 14.74
N ASP A 69 3.31 27.61 14.61
CA ASP A 69 2.78 28.14 13.35
C ASP A 69 3.85 28.21 12.26
N LYS A 70 5.03 28.76 12.58
CA LYS A 70 6.17 28.82 11.66
C LYS A 70 6.57 27.44 11.14
N ARG A 71 6.67 26.43 12.02
CA ARG A 71 7.04 25.06 11.62
C ARG A 71 5.96 24.41 10.78
N ALA A 72 4.70 24.50 11.20
CA ALA A 72 3.56 23.94 10.49
C ALA A 72 3.39 24.54 9.09
N THR A 73 3.43 25.87 8.97
CA THR A 73 3.37 26.55 7.67
C THR A 73 4.56 26.17 6.79
N LYS A 74 5.76 26.08 7.37
CA LYS A 74 6.93 25.69 6.59
C LYS A 74 6.87 24.27 6.07
N ALA A 75 6.32 23.34 6.87
CA ALA A 75 6.09 21.97 6.45
C ALA A 75 5.15 21.92 5.24
N ALA A 76 3.99 22.58 5.32
CA ALA A 76 3.02 22.66 4.22
C ALA A 76 3.60 23.28 2.94
N GLU A 77 4.41 24.35 3.05
CA GLU A 77 5.11 24.94 1.90
C GLU A 77 6.08 23.97 1.22
N LEU A 78 6.77 23.13 2.01
CA LEU A 78 7.72 22.15 1.51
C LEU A 78 7.00 20.98 0.84
N GLU A 79 5.88 20.53 1.40
CA GLU A 79 5.00 19.55 0.77
C GLU A 79 4.49 20.03 -0.59
N ALA A 80 4.02 21.28 -0.67
CA ALA A 80 3.57 21.90 -1.92
C ALA A 80 4.69 21.98 -2.98
N LYS A 81 5.95 22.00 -2.55
CA LYS A 81 7.15 21.96 -3.41
C LYS A 81 7.70 20.55 -3.63
N ASN A 82 6.97 19.51 -3.18
CA ASN A 82 7.36 18.11 -3.21
C ASN A 82 8.69 17.79 -2.48
N LYS A 83 9.11 18.63 -1.52
CA LYS A 83 10.32 18.43 -0.70
C LYS A 83 9.98 17.65 0.58
N MET A 84 9.68 16.37 0.41
CA MET A 84 9.06 15.53 1.44
C MET A 84 9.95 15.28 2.67
N ALA A 85 11.25 15.03 2.49
CA ALA A 85 12.19 14.85 3.61
C ALA A 85 12.33 16.13 4.46
N ASP A 86 12.42 17.29 3.81
CA ASP A 86 12.47 18.59 4.49
C ASP A 86 11.15 18.88 5.22
N ALA A 87 10.01 18.55 4.60
CA ALA A 87 8.69 18.70 5.19
C ALA A 87 8.54 17.85 6.46
N ALA A 88 8.93 16.57 6.40
CA ALA A 88 8.95 15.66 7.55
C ALA A 88 9.75 16.24 8.71
N THR A 89 10.93 16.80 8.43
CA THR A 89 11.77 17.46 9.45
C THR A 89 11.06 18.64 10.12
N GLN A 90 10.25 19.42 9.36
CA GLN A 90 9.47 20.52 9.95
C GLN A 90 8.27 20.01 10.77
N TYR A 91 7.61 18.92 10.35
CA TYR A 91 6.54 18.30 11.13
C TYR A 91 7.07 17.74 12.46
N GLU A 92 8.22 17.05 12.46
CA GLU A 92 8.89 16.58 13.68
C GLU A 92 9.22 17.73 14.62
N ALA A 93 9.76 18.83 14.06
CA ALA A 93 10.03 20.03 14.84
C ALA A 93 8.75 20.66 15.41
N ALA A 94 7.64 20.67 14.67
CA ALA A 94 6.35 21.17 15.13
C ALA A 94 5.78 20.30 16.27
N LEU A 95 5.83 18.96 16.12
CA LEU A 95 5.40 18.02 17.15
C LEU A 95 6.24 18.13 18.42
N LYS A 96 7.55 18.41 18.29
CA LYS A 96 8.42 18.67 19.45
C LYS A 96 8.02 19.94 20.20
N VAL A 97 7.51 20.97 19.51
CA VAL A 97 6.95 22.16 20.18
C VAL A 97 5.73 21.78 21.02
N LEU A 98 4.90 20.86 20.54
CA LEU A 98 3.71 20.38 21.26
C LEU A 98 4.04 19.44 22.44
N ALA A 99 5.09 18.61 22.33
CA ALA A 99 5.50 17.68 23.38
C ALA A 99 5.90 18.36 24.70
N GLY A 100 6.15 19.67 24.70
CA GLY A 100 6.47 20.48 25.88
C GLY A 100 5.29 20.95 26.73
N GLY A 101 4.04 20.58 26.41
CA GLY A 101 2.86 20.96 27.22
C GLY A 101 1.51 20.50 26.65
N ALA A 102 0.40 20.97 27.25
CA ALA A 102 -0.95 20.78 26.70
C ALA A 102 -1.10 21.57 25.40
N GLY A 103 -0.96 20.87 24.27
CA GLY A 103 -1.14 21.39 22.92
C GLY A 103 -2.55 21.15 22.37
N PRO A 104 -2.90 21.76 21.23
CA PRO A 104 -4.19 21.53 20.59
C PRO A 104 -4.18 20.09 20.04
N GLU A 105 -5.01 19.20 20.60
CA GLU A 105 -5.03 17.78 20.23
C GLU A 105 -5.28 17.59 18.73
N ASP A 106 -6.26 18.31 18.19
CA ASP A 106 -6.57 18.31 16.76
C ASP A 106 -5.38 18.73 15.90
N LYS A 107 -4.61 19.75 16.36
CA LYS A 107 -3.42 20.19 15.63
C LYS A 107 -2.30 19.16 15.71
N ALA A 108 -2.15 18.46 16.84
CA ALA A 108 -1.19 17.37 16.97
C ALA A 108 -1.53 16.20 16.04
N ALA A 109 -2.82 15.87 15.90
CA ALA A 109 -3.29 14.86 14.96
C ALA A 109 -3.03 15.26 13.50
N GLU A 110 -3.36 16.50 13.11
CA GLU A 110 -3.06 17.06 11.78
C GLU A 110 -1.57 16.96 11.45
N LEU A 111 -0.69 17.35 12.37
CA LEU A 111 0.75 17.31 12.18
C LEU A 111 1.31 15.88 12.11
N ARG A 112 0.74 14.93 12.86
CA ARG A 112 1.11 13.51 12.78
C ARG A 112 0.71 12.91 11.43
N LEU A 113 -0.47 13.23 10.92
CA LEU A 113 -0.91 12.80 9.60
C LEU A 113 -0.03 13.40 8.49
N GLY A 114 0.33 14.68 8.60
CA GLY A 114 1.30 15.33 7.71
C GLY A 114 2.66 14.65 7.74
N LEU A 115 3.20 14.37 8.93
CA LEU A 115 4.47 13.65 9.09
C LEU A 115 4.43 12.26 8.44
N CYS A 116 3.39 11.48 8.70
CA CYS A 116 3.15 10.17 8.08
C CYS A 116 3.19 10.26 6.56
N SER A 117 2.45 11.20 5.99
CA SER A 117 2.36 11.39 4.53
C SER A 117 3.68 11.87 3.91
N ALA A 118 4.39 12.78 4.59
CA ALA A 118 5.68 13.28 4.14
C ALA A 118 6.75 12.17 4.17
N LEU A 119 6.85 11.41 5.26
CA LEU A 119 7.84 10.33 5.39
C LEU A 119 7.60 9.20 4.40
N SER A 120 6.35 8.79 4.17
CA SER A 120 6.05 7.72 3.22
C SER A 120 6.42 8.09 1.78
N ARG A 121 6.42 9.39 1.45
CA ARG A 121 6.79 9.91 0.12
C ARG A 121 8.27 10.29 -0.01
N ALA A 122 9.02 10.31 1.09
CA ALA A 122 10.45 10.63 1.08
C ALA A 122 11.33 9.44 0.67
N ASN A 123 10.78 8.20 0.64
CA ASN A 123 11.43 6.91 0.33
C ASN A 123 12.62 6.53 1.23
N GLU A 124 13.61 7.40 1.39
CA GLU A 124 14.83 7.17 2.19
C GLU A 124 14.56 7.01 3.69
N ARG A 125 13.39 7.47 4.16
CA ARG A 125 12.91 7.37 5.55
C ARG A 125 11.69 6.47 5.71
N ALA A 126 11.54 5.46 4.85
CA ALA A 126 10.36 4.58 4.87
C ALA A 126 10.15 3.85 6.21
N ALA A 127 11.22 3.50 6.94
CA ALA A 127 11.10 2.88 8.26
C ALA A 127 10.44 3.83 9.29
N ASP A 128 10.88 5.09 9.33
CA ASP A 128 10.30 6.13 10.21
C ASP A 128 8.84 6.39 9.89
N ALA A 129 8.46 6.28 8.59
CA ALA A 129 7.09 6.48 8.14
C ALA A 129 6.10 5.52 8.83
N ILE A 130 6.51 4.28 9.11
CA ILE A 130 5.64 3.28 9.75
C ILE A 130 5.18 3.78 11.12
N THR A 131 6.12 4.14 12.00
CA THR A 131 5.81 4.63 13.34
C THR A 131 5.03 5.95 13.31
N ALA A 132 5.37 6.86 12.39
CA ALA A 132 4.63 8.11 12.23
C ALA A 132 3.16 7.86 11.82
N CYS A 133 2.93 6.92 10.91
CA CYS A 133 1.59 6.57 10.47
C CYS A 133 0.80 5.77 11.50
N GLU A 134 1.44 4.94 12.33
CA GLU A 134 0.77 4.30 13.48
C GLU A 134 0.25 5.34 14.47
N ASN A 135 1.06 6.35 14.78
CA ASN A 135 0.65 7.45 15.64
C ASN A 135 -0.50 8.28 15.05
N ALA A 136 -0.54 8.46 13.72
CA ALA A 136 -1.63 9.14 13.03
C ALA A 136 -2.90 8.28 12.97
N ALA A 137 -2.78 6.97 12.77
CA ALA A 137 -3.90 6.03 12.78
C ALA A 137 -4.56 5.90 14.16
N ALA A 138 -3.79 6.12 15.23
CA ALA A 138 -4.32 6.15 16.59
C ALA A 138 -5.20 7.38 16.86
N ASP A 139 -4.99 8.49 16.14
CA ASP A 139 -5.79 9.71 16.29
C ASP A 139 -7.12 9.64 15.54
N ASP A 140 -7.11 9.01 14.36
CA ASP A 140 -8.31 8.78 13.56
C ASP A 140 -8.38 7.31 13.12
N PRO A 141 -8.95 6.43 13.97
CA PRO A 141 -9.07 5.01 13.68
C PRO A 141 -9.93 4.68 12.45
N GLU A 142 -10.77 5.60 11.98
CA GLU A 142 -11.60 5.39 10.79
C GLU A 142 -10.86 5.77 9.48
N SER A 143 -9.79 6.56 9.59
CA SER A 143 -8.99 6.99 8.44
C SER A 143 -8.31 5.81 7.74
N ASP A 144 -8.44 5.73 6.42
CA ASP A 144 -7.67 4.80 5.59
C ASP A 144 -6.29 5.36 5.20
N THR A 145 -6.10 6.69 5.30
CA THR A 145 -4.92 7.38 4.79
C THR A 145 -3.63 6.92 5.48
N PRO A 146 -3.54 6.83 6.82
CA PRO A 146 -2.36 6.30 7.48
C PRO A 146 -2.03 4.86 7.05
N MET A 147 -3.04 4.02 6.81
CA MET A 147 -2.85 2.63 6.36
C MET A 147 -2.26 2.57 4.95
N LEU A 148 -2.76 3.40 4.03
CA LEU A 148 -2.21 3.51 2.68
C LEU A 148 -0.74 3.93 2.72
N ARG A 149 -0.40 4.94 3.54
CA ARG A 149 0.98 5.43 3.66
C ARG A 149 1.91 4.42 4.34
N MET A 150 1.43 3.64 5.31
CA MET A 150 2.18 2.49 5.85
C MET A 150 2.42 1.43 4.77
N ALA A 151 1.42 1.13 3.95
CA ALA A 151 1.54 0.16 2.88
C ALA A 151 2.59 0.60 1.86
N ASP A 152 2.58 1.88 1.45
CA ASP A 152 3.60 2.47 0.58
C ASP A 152 5.00 2.35 1.18
N ALA A 153 5.14 2.63 2.48
CA ALA A 153 6.42 2.50 3.18
C ALA A 153 6.91 1.05 3.20
N TYR A 154 6.03 0.07 3.46
CA TYR A 154 6.38 -1.34 3.38
C TYR A 154 6.77 -1.79 1.96
N MET A 155 6.16 -1.21 0.91
CA MET A 155 6.56 -1.46 -0.48
C MET A 155 8.00 -1.02 -0.73
N VAL A 156 8.40 0.16 -0.24
CA VAL A 156 9.78 0.68 -0.36
C VAL A 156 10.77 -0.20 0.40
N LEU A 157 10.38 -0.73 1.56
CA LEU A 157 11.21 -1.63 2.37
C LEU A 157 11.31 -3.06 1.81
N GLY A 158 10.58 -3.39 0.74
CA GLY A 158 10.52 -4.75 0.18
C GLY A 158 9.70 -5.74 1.03
N GLU A 159 8.98 -5.24 2.02
CA GLU A 159 8.14 -6.00 2.95
C GLU A 159 6.74 -6.21 2.36
N TYR A 160 6.68 -6.82 1.17
CA TYR A 160 5.48 -6.86 0.32
C TYR A 160 4.29 -7.56 0.99
N GLY A 161 4.53 -8.56 1.84
CA GLY A 161 3.47 -9.21 2.60
C GLY A 161 2.76 -8.26 3.56
N LYS A 162 3.53 -7.44 4.30
CA LYS A 162 2.99 -6.41 5.22
C LYS A 162 2.32 -5.29 4.43
N ALA A 163 2.90 -4.87 3.30
CA ALA A 163 2.30 -3.89 2.41
C ALA A 163 0.91 -4.35 1.93
N ARG A 164 0.81 -5.59 1.44
CA ARG A 164 -0.46 -6.17 0.97
C ARG A 164 -1.52 -6.17 2.07
N GLN A 165 -1.15 -6.58 3.28
CA GLN A 165 -2.06 -6.57 4.43
C GLN A 165 -2.58 -5.15 4.71
N LYS A 166 -1.70 -4.14 4.74
CA LYS A 166 -2.10 -2.76 5.02
C LYS A 166 -2.99 -2.16 3.92
N TYR A 167 -2.72 -2.46 2.65
CA TYR A 167 -3.62 -2.08 1.56
C TYR A 167 -5.00 -2.77 1.67
N GLN A 168 -5.06 -4.03 2.12
CA GLN A 168 -6.33 -4.73 2.33
C GLN A 168 -7.12 -4.12 3.51
N GLU A 169 -6.45 -3.80 4.61
CA GLU A 169 -7.05 -3.08 5.75
C GLU A 169 -7.62 -1.72 5.30
N ALA A 170 -6.85 -0.94 4.53
CA ALA A 170 -7.32 0.32 3.94
C ALA A 170 -8.52 0.11 3.00
N PHE A 171 -8.48 -0.91 2.15
CA PHE A 171 -9.57 -1.22 1.21
C PHE A 171 -10.87 -1.61 1.94
N GLN A 172 -10.77 -2.31 3.08
CA GLN A 172 -11.95 -2.65 3.88
C GLN A 172 -12.64 -1.41 4.46
N ARG A 173 -11.87 -0.36 4.78
CA ARG A 173 -12.40 0.91 5.32
C ARG A 173 -13.07 1.77 4.25
N SER A 174 -12.37 2.05 3.16
CA SER A 174 -12.80 3.07 2.19
C SER A 174 -13.15 2.54 0.81
N ARG A 175 -12.82 1.28 0.49
CA ARG A 175 -13.02 0.63 -0.82
C ARG A 175 -12.45 1.43 -1.99
N THR A 176 -11.37 2.17 -1.76
CA THR A 176 -10.74 3.02 -2.78
C THR A 176 -10.00 2.20 -3.84
N GLN A 177 -9.96 2.72 -5.08
CA GLN A 177 -9.17 2.09 -6.15
C GLN A 177 -7.67 2.11 -5.86
N GLU A 178 -7.18 3.11 -5.13
CA GLU A 178 -5.78 3.20 -4.69
C GLU A 178 -5.42 1.99 -3.83
N ALA A 179 -6.22 1.69 -2.80
CA ALA A 179 -6.01 0.53 -1.93
C ALA A 179 -6.04 -0.79 -2.71
N GLN A 180 -7.02 -0.95 -3.61
CA GLN A 180 -7.14 -2.16 -4.43
C GLN A 180 -5.92 -2.37 -5.34
N ARG A 181 -5.50 -1.33 -6.06
CA ARG A 181 -4.34 -1.40 -6.97
C ARG A 181 -3.04 -1.61 -6.19
N GLY A 182 -2.91 -0.97 -5.03
CA GLY A 182 -1.80 -1.17 -4.10
C GLY A 182 -1.68 -2.62 -3.66
N ALA A 183 -2.78 -3.23 -3.21
CA ALA A 183 -2.82 -4.63 -2.80
C ALA A 183 -2.42 -5.59 -3.93
N GLN A 184 -2.93 -5.37 -5.14
CA GLN A 184 -2.59 -6.18 -6.32
C GLN A 184 -1.10 -6.03 -6.69
N ASN A 185 -0.57 -4.81 -6.62
CA ASN A 185 0.85 -4.56 -6.88
C ASN A 185 1.73 -5.24 -5.82
N ALA A 186 1.38 -5.11 -4.53
CA ALA A 186 2.07 -5.77 -3.44
C ALA A 186 2.06 -7.30 -3.59
N GLU A 187 0.92 -7.89 -3.97
CA GLU A 187 0.81 -9.32 -4.23
C GLU A 187 1.71 -9.76 -5.39
N ARG A 188 1.72 -9.01 -6.50
CA ARG A 188 2.59 -9.29 -7.64
C ARG A 188 4.07 -9.23 -7.24
N MET A 189 4.47 -8.19 -6.52
CA MET A 189 5.84 -8.02 -6.04
C MET A 189 6.24 -9.13 -5.06
N GLN A 190 5.34 -9.53 -4.18
CA GLN A 190 5.55 -10.67 -3.28
C GLN A 190 5.78 -11.96 -4.07
N LYS A 191 4.90 -12.29 -5.03
CA LYS A 191 5.06 -13.47 -5.89
C LYS A 191 6.39 -13.44 -6.66
N GLN A 192 6.79 -12.26 -7.14
CA GLN A 192 8.06 -12.11 -7.83
C GLN A 192 9.27 -12.31 -6.89
N ALA A 193 9.18 -11.83 -5.65
CA ALA A 193 10.23 -12.00 -4.64
C ALA A 193 10.34 -13.45 -4.12
N ASP A 194 9.21 -14.14 -3.98
CA ASP A 194 9.13 -15.55 -3.57
C ASP A 194 9.55 -16.51 -4.70
N ARG A 195 9.66 -15.99 -5.94
CA ARG A 195 10.01 -16.80 -7.10
C ARG A 195 11.44 -17.31 -6.99
N LYS A 196 11.60 -18.62 -7.21
CA LYS A 196 12.91 -19.27 -7.25
C LYS A 196 13.81 -18.68 -8.35
N ASP A 197 15.07 -18.46 -8.00
CA ASP A 197 16.11 -18.09 -8.97
C ASP A 197 16.70 -19.35 -9.62
N TYR A 198 16.12 -19.77 -10.75
CA TYR A 198 16.54 -21.00 -11.45
C TYR A 198 17.99 -20.95 -11.95
N TYR A 199 18.52 -19.76 -12.23
CA TYR A 199 19.92 -19.61 -12.62
C TYR A 199 20.85 -19.93 -11.44
N LYS A 200 20.49 -19.49 -10.22
CA LYS A 200 21.19 -19.89 -9.00
C LYS A 200 21.03 -21.39 -8.70
N VAL A 201 19.84 -21.95 -8.94
CA VAL A 201 19.62 -23.41 -8.79
C VAL A 201 20.51 -24.21 -9.72
N LEU A 202 20.80 -23.76 -10.94
CA LEU A 202 21.76 -24.41 -11.85
C LEU A 202 23.21 -23.93 -11.67
N ASP A 203 23.47 -22.92 -10.85
CA ASP A 203 24.78 -22.30 -10.63
C ASP A 203 25.39 -21.75 -11.93
N VAL A 204 24.58 -20.97 -12.66
CA VAL A 204 24.97 -20.31 -13.92
C VAL A 204 24.59 -18.83 -13.89
N ALA A 205 25.27 -18.02 -14.69
CA ALA A 205 24.90 -16.61 -14.86
C ALA A 205 23.59 -16.48 -15.65
N ARG A 206 22.86 -15.38 -15.46
CA ARG A 206 21.66 -15.06 -16.27
C ARG A 206 21.95 -14.95 -17.76
N THR A 207 23.19 -14.63 -18.12
CA THR A 207 23.70 -14.55 -19.49
C THR A 207 24.16 -15.90 -20.08
N ALA A 208 24.01 -17.00 -19.33
CA ALA A 208 24.46 -18.32 -19.77
C ALA A 208 23.78 -18.77 -21.07
N SER A 209 24.55 -19.40 -21.95
CA SER A 209 24.03 -19.97 -23.19
C SER A 209 23.19 -21.23 -22.90
N ALA A 210 22.36 -21.65 -23.87
CA ALA A 210 21.62 -22.91 -23.75
C ALA A 210 22.55 -24.13 -23.55
N ALA A 211 23.76 -24.08 -24.14
CA ALA A 211 24.77 -25.12 -23.96
C ALA A 211 25.31 -25.16 -22.52
N ASP A 212 25.54 -24.00 -21.91
CA ASP A 212 26.00 -23.88 -20.51
C ASP A 212 24.95 -24.37 -19.53
N ILE A 213 23.68 -23.99 -19.73
CA ILE A 213 22.54 -24.45 -18.94
C ILE A 213 22.44 -25.98 -19.01
N LYS A 214 22.49 -26.56 -20.21
CA LYS A 214 22.44 -28.02 -20.41
C LYS A 214 23.65 -28.74 -19.78
N LYS A 215 24.82 -28.12 -19.80
CA LYS A 215 26.03 -28.67 -19.15
C LYS A 215 25.91 -28.62 -17.63
N ALA A 216 25.44 -27.51 -17.08
CA ALA A 216 25.23 -27.32 -15.65
C ALA A 216 24.17 -28.27 -15.08
N TYR A 217 23.03 -28.43 -15.78
CA TYR A 217 22.00 -29.41 -15.45
C TYR A 217 22.59 -30.82 -15.31
N ARG A 218 23.30 -31.31 -16.34
CA ARG A 218 23.90 -32.66 -16.32
C ARG A 218 24.87 -32.85 -15.14
N LYS A 219 25.68 -31.83 -14.86
CA LYS A 219 26.63 -31.84 -13.74
C LYS A 219 25.90 -31.92 -12.39
N LYS A 220 24.84 -31.13 -12.19
CA LYS A 220 24.07 -31.12 -10.95
C LYS A 220 23.22 -32.37 -10.77
N ALA A 221 22.55 -32.85 -11.82
CA ALA A 221 21.80 -34.10 -11.79
C ALA A 221 22.70 -35.30 -11.44
N GLN A 222 23.91 -35.37 -12.02
CA GLN A 222 24.86 -36.45 -11.67
C GLN A 222 25.34 -36.36 -10.21
N ARG A 223 25.47 -35.14 -9.66
CA ARG A 223 25.87 -34.92 -8.26
C ARG A 223 24.78 -35.35 -7.28
N TRP A 224 23.53 -35.01 -7.58
CA TRP A 224 22.37 -35.27 -6.72
C TRP A 224 21.59 -36.54 -7.08
N HIS A 225 22.15 -37.42 -7.92
CA HIS A 225 21.53 -38.68 -8.29
C HIS A 225 21.29 -39.57 -7.04
N PRO A 226 20.11 -40.23 -6.91
CA PRO A 226 19.78 -41.04 -5.74
C PRO A 226 20.83 -42.13 -5.46
N ASP A 227 21.34 -42.79 -6.50
CA ASP A 227 22.39 -43.83 -6.36
C ASP A 227 23.67 -43.34 -5.67
N LYS A 228 23.99 -42.04 -5.76
CA LYS A 228 25.19 -41.45 -5.13
C LYS A 228 24.91 -40.83 -3.78
N ASN A 229 23.64 -40.66 -3.41
CA ASN A 229 23.20 -39.95 -2.22
C ASN A 229 22.25 -40.79 -1.36
N VAL A 230 22.53 -42.10 -1.25
CA VAL A 230 21.69 -43.06 -0.51
C VAL A 230 21.50 -42.65 0.96
N ALA A 231 22.53 -42.09 1.60
CA ALA A 231 22.47 -41.63 2.98
C ALA A 231 21.66 -40.33 3.18
N ASN A 232 21.50 -39.53 2.12
CA ASN A 232 20.79 -38.23 2.13
C ASN A 232 19.66 -38.23 1.10
N ALA A 233 18.92 -39.33 0.99
CA ALA A 233 17.96 -39.56 -0.09
C ALA A 233 16.88 -38.47 -0.19
N GLU A 234 16.40 -37.96 0.95
CA GLU A 234 15.36 -36.92 1.00
C GLU A 234 15.88 -35.58 0.47
N GLU A 235 17.07 -35.15 0.91
CA GLU A 235 17.71 -33.92 0.42
C GLU A 235 18.04 -34.04 -1.08
N ALA A 236 18.55 -35.19 -1.51
CA ALA A 236 18.86 -35.45 -2.91
C ALA A 236 17.62 -35.43 -3.80
N ALA A 237 16.50 -35.99 -3.34
CA ALA A 237 15.22 -35.92 -4.04
C ALA A 237 14.75 -34.47 -4.21
N LYS A 238 14.81 -33.67 -3.13
CA LYS A 238 14.44 -32.25 -3.16
C LYS A 238 15.32 -31.45 -4.12
N MET A 239 16.64 -31.63 -4.04
CA MET A 239 17.57 -30.93 -4.93
C MET A 239 17.39 -31.35 -6.38
N MET A 240 17.18 -32.64 -6.66
CA MET A 240 16.91 -33.12 -8.01
C MET A 240 15.62 -32.52 -8.57
N GLN A 241 14.57 -32.42 -7.76
CA GLN A 241 13.31 -31.77 -8.16
C GLN A 241 13.56 -30.30 -8.56
N GLU A 242 14.29 -29.54 -7.74
CA GLU A 242 14.63 -28.14 -8.05
C GLU A 242 15.50 -28.01 -9.31
N ILE A 243 16.46 -28.92 -9.52
CA ILE A 243 17.34 -28.94 -10.70
C ILE A 243 16.54 -29.23 -11.97
N ASN A 244 15.59 -30.17 -11.91
CA ASN A 244 14.73 -30.51 -13.03
C ASN A 244 13.81 -29.33 -13.40
N GLU A 245 13.14 -28.74 -12.40
CA GLU A 245 12.30 -27.56 -12.55
C GLU A 245 13.10 -26.40 -13.19
N ALA A 246 14.31 -26.14 -12.69
CA ALA A 246 15.18 -25.10 -13.25
C ALA A 246 15.56 -25.36 -14.71
N ASN A 247 15.85 -26.62 -15.06
CA ASN A 247 16.17 -26.98 -16.44
C ASN A 247 14.95 -26.89 -17.36
N GLU A 248 13.76 -27.29 -16.91
CA GLU A 248 12.51 -27.13 -17.67
C GLU A 248 12.26 -25.67 -18.04
N ILE A 249 12.44 -24.75 -17.09
CA ILE A 249 12.21 -23.32 -17.32
C ILE A 249 13.32 -22.67 -18.16
N LEU A 250 14.59 -23.03 -17.94
CA LEU A 250 15.72 -22.34 -18.58
C LEU A 250 16.15 -22.94 -19.92
N SER A 251 15.76 -24.19 -20.23
CA SER A 251 16.17 -24.86 -21.46
C SER A 251 15.34 -24.46 -22.69
N ASP A 252 14.07 -24.09 -22.49
CA ASP A 252 13.21 -23.56 -23.53
C ASP A 252 13.38 -22.04 -23.67
N ALA A 253 13.58 -21.56 -24.90
CA ALA A 253 13.87 -20.14 -25.15
C ALA A 253 12.68 -19.23 -24.85
N ASP A 254 11.46 -19.67 -25.14
CA ASP A 254 10.25 -18.89 -24.93
C ASP A 254 9.88 -18.83 -23.45
N VAL A 255 9.93 -19.97 -22.76
CA VAL A 255 9.67 -20.05 -21.31
C VAL A 255 10.74 -19.29 -20.53
N ARG A 256 12.02 -19.39 -20.92
CA ARG A 256 13.11 -18.60 -20.32
C ARG A 256 12.87 -17.11 -20.53
N ALA A 257 12.48 -16.68 -21.73
CA ALA A 257 12.20 -15.28 -22.00
C ALA A 257 11.04 -14.74 -21.15
N ARG A 258 9.99 -15.55 -20.93
CA ARG A 258 8.87 -15.22 -20.02
C ARG A 258 9.33 -15.14 -18.57
N TYR A 259 10.18 -16.08 -18.15
CA TYR A 259 10.82 -16.08 -16.84
C TYR A 259 11.63 -14.79 -16.61
N ASP A 260 12.45 -14.42 -17.59
CA ASP A 260 13.31 -13.24 -17.54
C ASP A 260 12.50 -11.92 -17.53
N ARG A 261 11.30 -11.90 -18.12
CA ARG A 261 10.35 -10.78 -18.05
C ARG A 261 9.58 -10.69 -16.72
N GLY A 262 9.75 -11.66 -15.82
CA GLY A 262 9.04 -11.69 -14.54
C GLY A 262 7.62 -12.25 -14.60
N GLU A 263 7.21 -12.86 -15.72
CA GLU A 263 5.93 -13.58 -15.83
C GLU A 263 5.97 -14.85 -14.97
N ASP A 264 4.89 -15.23 -14.31
CA ASP A 264 4.82 -16.52 -13.60
C ASP A 264 4.86 -17.67 -14.62
N VAL A 265 5.92 -18.48 -14.54
CA VAL A 265 6.13 -19.64 -15.43
C VAL A 265 5.93 -20.98 -14.75
N THR A 266 5.67 -20.98 -13.44
CA THR A 266 5.68 -22.17 -12.59
C THR A 266 4.56 -23.14 -12.98
N ASN A 267 3.47 -22.62 -13.54
CA ASN A 267 2.35 -23.41 -14.07
C ASN A 267 2.32 -23.51 -15.60
N LEU A 268 3.24 -22.86 -16.32
CA LEU A 268 3.16 -22.81 -17.79
C LEU A 268 3.38 -24.16 -18.45
N ALA A 269 4.29 -24.98 -17.93
CA ALA A 269 4.49 -26.33 -18.44
C ALA A 269 3.24 -27.21 -18.26
N GLN A 270 2.50 -27.03 -17.16
CA GLN A 270 1.23 -27.72 -16.91
C GLN A 270 0.11 -27.19 -17.80
N GLU A 271 0.03 -25.87 -17.98
CA GLU A 271 -0.94 -25.23 -18.86
C GLU A 271 -0.68 -25.52 -20.35
N GLU A 272 0.58 -25.61 -20.78
CA GLU A 272 0.95 -26.00 -22.13
C GLU A 272 0.69 -27.48 -22.40
N ALA A 273 0.98 -28.37 -21.44
CA ALA A 273 0.58 -29.77 -21.54
C ALA A 273 -0.95 -29.93 -21.64
N GLN A 274 -1.71 -29.15 -20.87
CA GLN A 274 -3.17 -29.11 -20.96
C GLN A 274 -3.67 -28.51 -22.28
N ARG A 275 -3.05 -27.43 -22.78
CA ARG A 275 -3.40 -26.83 -24.08
C ARG A 275 -3.07 -27.76 -25.24
N GLN A 276 -1.93 -28.44 -25.21
CA GLN A 276 -1.56 -29.43 -26.22
C GLN A 276 -2.51 -30.64 -26.17
N ALA A 277 -2.89 -31.11 -24.98
CA ALA A 277 -3.91 -32.15 -24.83
C ALA A 277 -5.28 -31.70 -25.38
N GLN A 278 -5.71 -30.47 -25.10
CA GLN A 278 -6.94 -29.89 -25.65
C GLN A 278 -6.87 -29.72 -27.18
N GLN A 279 -5.73 -29.30 -27.72
CA GLN A 279 -5.53 -29.16 -29.17
C GLN A 279 -5.50 -30.52 -29.88
N GLN A 280 -4.89 -31.55 -29.29
CA GLN A 280 -4.95 -32.92 -29.79
C GLN A 280 -6.38 -33.45 -29.74
N GLN A 281 -7.13 -33.18 -28.67
CA GLN A 281 -8.54 -33.57 -28.57
C GLN A 281 -9.41 -32.87 -29.62
N GLN A 282 -9.17 -31.58 -29.89
CA GLN A 282 -9.86 -30.84 -30.96
C GLN A 282 -9.46 -31.31 -32.36
N GLN A 283 -8.19 -31.67 -32.60
CA GLN A 283 -7.76 -32.24 -33.88
C GLN A 283 -8.31 -33.65 -34.10
N MET A 284 -8.36 -34.49 -33.06
CA MET A 284 -9.00 -35.80 -33.09
C MET A 284 -10.49 -35.69 -33.35
N PHE A 285 -11.19 -34.76 -32.71
CA PHE A 285 -12.61 -34.46 -32.99
C PHE A 285 -12.80 -33.99 -34.44
N ARG A 286 -11.91 -33.12 -34.94
CA ARG A 286 -11.95 -32.64 -36.34
C ARG A 286 -11.60 -33.74 -37.36
N GLN A 287 -10.76 -34.71 -37.02
CA GLN A 287 -10.48 -35.88 -37.88
C GLN A 287 -11.59 -36.94 -37.83
N HIS A 288 -12.26 -37.12 -36.69
CA HIS A 288 -13.39 -38.06 -36.55
C HIS A 288 -14.72 -37.51 -37.07
N PHE A 289 -14.94 -36.20 -37.06
CA PHE A 289 -16.20 -35.56 -37.46
C PHE A 289 -16.08 -34.57 -38.63
N GLY A 290 -14.88 -34.25 -39.11
CA GLY A 290 -14.64 -33.16 -40.07
C GLY A 290 -14.20 -33.58 -41.48
N GLY A 291 -14.24 -34.87 -41.83
CA GLY A 291 -13.85 -35.33 -43.15
C GLY A 291 -14.59 -36.58 -43.59
N HIS A 292 -15.78 -36.41 -44.17
CA HIS A 292 -16.31 -37.11 -45.36
C HIS A 292 -17.80 -36.78 -45.50
N GLY A 293 -18.15 -36.09 -46.58
CA GLY A 293 -19.51 -36.14 -47.12
C GLY A 293 -19.79 -37.55 -47.64
N GLY A 294 -20.99 -38.06 -47.36
CA GLY A 294 -21.45 -39.36 -47.83
C GLY A 294 -22.53 -39.91 -46.90
N GLY A 295 -23.80 -39.71 -47.28
CA GLY A 295 -24.95 -39.98 -46.43
C GLY A 295 -25.28 -41.46 -46.22
N PHE A 296 -26.22 -41.69 -45.31
CA PHE A 296 -27.22 -42.77 -45.33
C PHE A 296 -28.24 -42.55 -44.17
N PRO A 297 -29.39 -43.27 -44.12
CA PRO A 297 -30.71 -42.69 -44.35
C PRO A 297 -31.64 -42.80 -43.12
N GLY A 298 -32.80 -42.15 -43.20
CA GLY A 298 -34.08 -42.75 -42.77
C GLY A 298 -34.25 -43.10 -41.28
N GLY A 299 -34.92 -42.21 -40.55
CA GLY A 299 -35.52 -42.51 -39.25
C GLY A 299 -36.53 -41.44 -38.86
N GLY A 300 -37.62 -41.35 -39.62
CA GLY A 300 -38.66 -40.35 -39.37
C GLY A 300 -39.45 -40.62 -38.10
N PHE A 301 -39.78 -39.55 -37.37
CA PHE A 301 -41.03 -39.48 -36.62
C PHE A 301 -41.63 -38.08 -36.74
N ARG A 302 -42.94 -38.10 -36.97
CA ARG A 302 -43.77 -37.05 -37.53
C ARG A 302 -44.03 -35.92 -36.54
N ARG A 303 -43.98 -34.70 -37.07
CA ARG A 303 -44.58 -33.49 -36.52
C ARG A 303 -46.10 -33.61 -36.66
N ALA A 304 -46.81 -33.71 -35.54
CA ALA A 304 -48.26 -33.54 -35.47
C ALA A 304 -48.57 -32.29 -34.65
N HIS A 305 -49.02 -31.25 -35.35
CA HIS A 305 -49.72 -30.12 -34.76
C HIS A 305 -51.08 -30.60 -34.25
N SER A 306 -51.43 -30.26 -33.00
CA SER A 306 -52.83 -30.16 -32.58
C SER A 306 -53.01 -28.87 -31.80
N HIS A 307 -54.06 -28.16 -32.18
CA HIS A 307 -54.49 -26.86 -31.69
C HIS A 307 -55.03 -26.92 -30.26
N GLY A 308 -54.81 -25.84 -29.50
CA GLY A 308 -55.55 -25.53 -28.28
C GLY A 308 -55.21 -24.10 -27.84
N GLY A 309 -56.13 -23.15 -28.08
CA GLY A 309 -55.91 -21.72 -27.89
C GLY A 309 -56.45 -21.12 -26.58
N GLN A 310 -56.38 -19.78 -26.56
CA GLN A 310 -56.99 -18.77 -25.65
C GLN A 310 -56.19 -18.48 -24.36
N GLN A 311 -55.46 -17.34 -24.31
CA GLN A 311 -55.87 -15.98 -23.88
C GLN A 311 -56.09 -15.85 -22.37
N PHE A 312 -55.28 -15.04 -21.65
CA PHE A 312 -55.66 -13.67 -21.24
C PHE A 312 -54.69 -12.97 -20.26
N PHE A 313 -54.56 -11.66 -20.50
CA PHE A 313 -54.31 -10.48 -19.65
C PHE A 313 -53.04 -10.26 -18.80
N PHE A 314 -52.33 -9.18 -19.19
CA PHE A 314 -51.57 -8.28 -18.30
C PHE A 314 -52.52 -7.37 -17.50
N HIS A 315 -52.14 -7.05 -16.26
CA HIS A 315 -52.52 -5.82 -15.57
C HIS A 315 -51.24 -5.12 -15.08
N GLN A 316 -51.36 -3.80 -14.98
CA GLN A 316 -50.35 -2.76 -14.78
C GLN A 316 -49.30 -3.01 -13.70
#